data_AF-A0A970KPN7-F1
#
_entry.id   AF-A0A970KPN7-F1
#
_cell.length_a   1.000
_cell.length_b   1.000
_cell.length_c   1.000
_cell.angle_alpha   90.00
_cell.angle_beta   90.00
_cell.angle_gamma   90.00
#
_symmetry.space_group_name_H-M   'P 1'
#
loop_
_entity.id
_entity.type
_entity.pdbx_description
1 polymer ?
#
loop_
_entity_poly.entity_id
_entity_poly.type
_entity_poly.pdbx_seq_one_letter_code
_entity_poly.pdbx_strand_id
1 'polypeptide(L)'
;MLKEYRSVAEIVGPLMLVENVSGVTYYELAEIELQDGSLRRGRVLEVDRDKALVQIFEGSSGMNVTETKVRFLGRGIELPVSMDILGRVFDGLGRPRDNGPGIIPEKRLDINGLPLNPYARDYPSEFIQTGISTIDGLNTLVRGQKLPIFSGSGLPHNRLAAQIARQAKLLGTESKFAIVFAAMGIT
;
A
#
# COMPACT_ATOMS: atom_id res chain seq x y z
N MET A 1 -15.13 20.46 5.17
CA MET A 1 -16.34 19.97 4.48
C MET A 1 -15.89 19.34 3.18
N LEU A 2 -16.28 18.09 2.90
CA LEU A 2 -15.92 17.44 1.63
C LEU A 2 -16.65 18.16 0.50
N LYS A 3 -15.90 18.63 -0.50
CA LYS A 3 -16.44 19.29 -1.69
C LYS A 3 -16.52 18.28 -2.82
N GLU A 4 -17.64 18.26 -3.52
CA GLU A 4 -17.83 17.51 -4.77
C GLU A 4 -17.59 18.47 -5.94
N TYR A 5 -16.79 18.02 -6.91
CA TYR A 5 -16.43 18.75 -8.12
C TYR A 5 -16.95 18.00 -9.34
N ARG A 6 -17.54 18.73 -10.29
CA ARG A 6 -17.95 18.21 -11.61
C ARG A 6 -17.21 18.92 -12.75
N SER A 7 -16.13 19.60 -12.41
CA SER A 7 -15.27 20.39 -13.28
C SER A 7 -14.09 19.56 -13.80
N VAL A 8 -14.34 18.31 -14.18
CA VAL A 8 -13.35 17.52 -14.89
C VAL A 8 -13.16 18.16 -16.27
N ALA A 9 -11.92 18.52 -16.61
CA ALA A 9 -11.62 19.18 -17.88
C ALA A 9 -11.17 18.17 -18.94
N GLU A 10 -10.31 17.21 -18.56
CA GLU A 10 -9.73 16.25 -19.48
C GLU A 10 -9.36 14.93 -18.77
N ILE A 11 -9.38 13.83 -19.52
CA ILE A 11 -8.90 12.51 -19.08
C ILE A 11 -7.96 11.98 -20.16
N VAL A 12 -6.67 11.78 -19.80
CA VAL A 12 -5.62 11.31 -20.71
C VAL A 12 -4.93 10.11 -20.09
N GLY A 13 -5.13 8.93 -20.67
CA GLY A 13 -4.58 7.69 -20.12
C GLY A 13 -5.05 7.49 -18.67
N PRO A 14 -4.16 7.28 -17.69
CA PRO A 14 -4.53 7.14 -16.27
C PRO A 14 -4.68 8.47 -15.52
N LEU A 15 -4.55 9.61 -16.21
CA LEU A 15 -4.56 10.95 -15.61
C LEU A 15 -5.88 11.66 -15.88
N MET A 16 -6.33 12.42 -14.89
CA MET A 16 -7.54 13.23 -14.95
C MET A 16 -7.22 14.64 -14.44
N LEU A 17 -7.57 15.66 -15.23
CA LEU A 17 -7.44 17.06 -14.85
C LEU A 17 -8.77 17.58 -14.31
N VAL A 18 -8.75 18.15 -13.10
CA VAL A 18 -9.91 18.79 -12.47
C VAL A 18 -9.60 20.27 -12.26
N GLU A 19 -10.46 21.14 -12.77
CA GLU A 19 -10.33 22.60 -12.67
C GLU A 19 -11.25 23.17 -11.59
N ASN A 20 -11.10 24.47 -11.27
CA ASN A 20 -11.87 25.16 -10.24
C ASN A 20 -11.81 24.48 -8.85
N VAL A 21 -10.72 23.79 -8.55
CA VAL A 21 -10.51 23.15 -7.25
C VAL A 21 -10.00 24.16 -6.22
N SER A 22 -10.37 23.96 -4.96
CA SER A 22 -9.97 24.86 -3.88
C SER A 22 -9.67 24.08 -2.60
N GLY A 23 -8.45 24.27 -2.08
CA GLY A 23 -7.96 23.62 -0.86
C GLY A 23 -7.49 22.18 -1.06
N VAL A 24 -7.25 21.77 -2.30
CA VAL A 24 -6.69 20.46 -2.66
C VAL A 24 -5.18 20.49 -2.47
N THR A 25 -4.63 19.39 -1.96
CA THR A 25 -3.21 19.27 -1.61
C THR A 25 -2.54 18.13 -2.37
N TYR A 26 -1.22 18.21 -2.48
CA TYR A 26 -0.41 17.13 -3.05
C TYR A 26 -0.55 15.84 -2.22
N TYR A 27 -0.51 14.68 -2.87
CA TYR A 27 -0.74 13.35 -2.27
C TYR A 27 -2.15 13.09 -1.71
N GLU A 28 -3.09 14.02 -1.85
CA GLU A 28 -4.44 13.84 -1.37
C GLU A 28 -5.18 12.74 -2.13
N LEU A 29 -5.98 11.95 -1.38
CA LEU A 29 -6.82 10.90 -1.91
C LEU A 29 -8.08 11.51 -2.53
N ALA A 30 -8.35 11.14 -3.77
CA ALA A 30 -9.56 11.48 -4.50
C ALA A 30 -10.47 10.24 -4.62
N GLU A 31 -11.76 10.43 -4.34
CA GLU A 31 -12.83 9.51 -4.71
C GLU A 31 -13.50 10.00 -5.98
N ILE A 32 -13.67 9.09 -6.94
CA ILE A 32 -14.17 9.40 -8.27
C ILE A 32 -15.42 8.55 -8.48
N GLU A 33 -16.57 9.19 -8.61
CA GLU A 33 -17.85 8.53 -8.88
C GLU A 33 -18.17 8.65 -10.37
N LEU A 34 -18.36 7.51 -11.03
CA LEU A 34 -18.76 7.43 -12.42
C LEU A 34 -20.29 7.54 -12.57
N GLN A 35 -20.74 7.73 -13.81
CA GLN A 35 -22.16 7.80 -14.18
C GLN A 35 -22.98 6.55 -13.79
N ASP A 36 -22.34 5.38 -13.74
CA ASP A 36 -22.95 4.11 -13.33
C ASP A 36 -23.00 3.93 -11.79
N GLY A 37 -22.52 4.92 -11.04
CA GLY A 37 -22.39 4.88 -9.59
C GLY A 37 -21.16 4.10 -9.10
N SER A 38 -20.32 3.57 -9.99
CA SER A 38 -19.08 2.90 -9.58
C SER A 38 -18.09 3.91 -9.00
N LEU A 39 -17.39 3.48 -7.94
CA LEU A 39 -16.41 4.30 -7.25
C LEU A 39 -15.01 3.84 -7.62
N ARG A 40 -14.18 4.80 -8.04
CA ARG A 40 -12.74 4.68 -8.24
C ARG A 40 -11.99 5.55 -7.27
N ARG A 41 -10.72 5.24 -7.09
CA ARG A 41 -9.81 6.02 -6.27
C ARG A 41 -8.68 6.59 -7.12
N GLY A 42 -8.23 7.75 -6.71
CA GLY A 42 -7.05 8.37 -7.32
C GLY A 42 -6.25 9.16 -6.32
N ARG A 43 -5.10 9.63 -6.76
CA ARG A 43 -4.21 10.48 -5.96
C ARG A 43 -3.85 11.73 -6.73
N VAL A 44 -3.84 12.86 -6.03
CA VAL A 44 -3.36 14.13 -6.57
C VAL A 44 -1.84 14.06 -6.77
N LEU A 45 -1.41 14.18 -8.02
CA LEU A 45 0.00 14.24 -8.41
C LEU A 45 0.53 15.67 -8.47
N GLU A 46 -0.32 16.63 -8.81
CA GLU A 46 0.07 18.02 -8.96
C GLU A 46 -1.12 18.92 -8.66
N VAL A 47 -0.83 20.08 -8.05
CA VAL A 47 -1.80 21.16 -7.87
C VAL A 47 -1.14 22.44 -8.37
N ASP A 48 -1.74 23.05 -9.38
CA ASP A 48 -1.36 24.37 -9.87
C ASP A 48 -2.57 25.29 -9.79
N ARG A 49 -2.52 26.26 -8.86
CA ARG A 49 -3.60 27.22 -8.58
C ARG A 49 -4.93 26.52 -8.32
N ASP A 50 -5.85 26.59 -9.27
CA ASP A 50 -7.20 26.06 -9.27
C ASP A 50 -7.34 24.75 -10.05
N LYS A 51 -6.21 24.14 -10.45
CA LYS A 51 -6.17 22.86 -11.17
C LYS A 51 -5.48 21.79 -10.34
N ALA A 52 -6.04 20.58 -10.37
CA ALA A 52 -5.44 19.38 -9.80
C ALA A 52 -5.34 18.27 -10.84
N LEU A 53 -4.14 17.70 -10.96
CA LEU A 53 -3.89 16.52 -11.77
C LEU A 53 -3.99 15.27 -10.88
N VAL A 54 -4.90 14.36 -11.22
CA VAL A 54 -5.22 13.16 -10.44
C VAL A 54 -4.86 11.92 -11.24
N GLN A 55 -4.09 11.01 -10.62
CA GLN A 55 -3.84 9.67 -11.16
C GLN A 55 -4.91 8.70 -10.65
N ILE A 56 -5.56 7.98 -11.55
CA ILE A 56 -6.62 7.01 -11.24
C ILE A 56 -6.01 5.62 -11.08
N PHE A 57 -6.33 4.89 -10.00
CA PHE A 57 -5.75 3.58 -9.72
C PHE A 57 -6.35 2.45 -10.55
N GLU A 58 -7.69 2.43 -10.68
CA GLU A 58 -8.41 1.41 -11.43
C GLU A 58 -8.43 1.68 -12.96
N GLY A 59 -7.79 2.75 -13.41
CA GLY A 59 -7.77 3.21 -14.80
C GLY A 59 -8.94 4.13 -15.16
N SER A 60 -8.97 4.61 -16.41
CA SER A 60 -9.93 5.62 -16.90
C SER A 60 -11.05 5.07 -17.78
N SER A 61 -11.06 3.76 -18.05
CA SER A 61 -12.03 3.14 -18.96
C SER A 61 -13.47 3.40 -18.53
N GLY A 62 -14.32 3.89 -19.43
CA GLY A 62 -15.74 4.15 -19.15
C GLY A 62 -16.03 5.43 -18.36
N MET A 63 -15.04 6.28 -18.12
CA MET A 63 -15.24 7.60 -17.50
C MET A 63 -15.70 8.62 -18.54
N ASN A 64 -16.70 9.41 -18.17
CA ASN A 64 -17.19 10.53 -18.97
C ASN A 64 -16.90 11.85 -18.24
N VAL A 65 -16.26 12.79 -18.93
CA VAL A 65 -15.85 14.10 -18.39
C VAL A 65 -17.04 14.87 -17.78
N THR A 66 -18.22 14.82 -18.41
CA THR A 66 -19.38 15.64 -17.97
C THR A 66 -20.12 15.07 -16.78
N GLU A 67 -20.10 13.75 -16.58
CA GLU A 67 -20.90 13.05 -15.57
C GLU A 67 -20.08 12.56 -14.38
N THR A 68 -18.75 12.56 -14.51
CA THR A 68 -17.84 12.14 -13.44
C THR A 68 -17.83 13.19 -12.32
N LYS A 69 -17.98 12.71 -11.08
CA LYS A 69 -17.85 13.54 -9.88
C LYS A 69 -16.56 13.18 -9.16
N VAL A 70 -15.87 14.20 -8.66
CA VAL A 70 -14.62 14.04 -7.91
C VAL A 70 -14.77 14.64 -6.53
N ARG A 71 -14.39 13.88 -5.51
CA ARG A 71 -14.35 14.30 -4.12
C ARG A 71 -12.95 14.15 -3.58
N PHE A 72 -12.37 15.24 -3.09
CA PHE A 72 -11.07 15.23 -2.43
C PHE A 72 -11.25 15.07 -0.91
N LEU A 73 -10.54 14.12 -0.31
CA LEU A 73 -10.79 13.67 1.07
C LEU A 73 -10.05 14.45 2.16
N GLY A 74 -9.19 15.39 1.80
CA GLY A 74 -8.36 16.20 2.70
C GLY A 74 -7.25 15.42 3.40
N ARG A 75 -6.97 14.19 2.96
CA ARG A 75 -5.97 13.30 3.55
C ARG A 75 -5.35 12.41 2.49
N GLY A 76 -4.13 11.95 2.78
CA GLY A 76 -3.47 10.91 2.00
C GLY A 76 -4.12 9.54 2.15
N ILE A 77 -3.48 8.52 1.59
CA ILE A 77 -3.92 7.14 1.76
C ILE A 77 -3.53 6.68 3.16
N GLU A 78 -4.53 6.27 3.93
CA GLU A 78 -4.35 5.72 5.27
C GLU A 78 -4.74 4.24 5.29
N LEU A 79 -3.94 3.43 5.98
CA LEU A 79 -4.28 2.06 6.28
C LEU A 79 -4.93 1.98 7.68
N PRO A 80 -6.13 1.40 7.81
CA PRO A 80 -6.68 1.04 9.12
C PRO A 80 -5.85 -0.10 9.72
N VAL A 81 -5.27 0.10 10.90
CA VAL A 81 -4.43 -0.88 11.60
C VAL A 81 -5.02 -1.30 12.94
N SER A 82 -4.95 -2.59 13.24
CA SER A 82 -5.31 -3.25 14.51
C SER A 82 -4.47 -4.53 14.63
N MET A 83 -4.31 -5.05 15.84
CA MET A 83 -3.75 -6.40 16.05
C MET A 83 -4.60 -7.51 15.41
N ASP A 84 -5.88 -7.23 15.15
CA ASP A 84 -6.82 -8.16 14.49
C ASP A 84 -6.52 -8.43 13.01
N ILE A 85 -5.52 -7.73 12.44
CA ILE A 85 -5.03 -7.95 11.08
C ILE A 85 -4.26 -9.27 10.96
N LEU A 86 -3.74 -9.80 12.08
CA LEU A 86 -3.00 -11.05 12.07
C LEU A 86 -3.89 -12.21 11.57
N GLY A 87 -3.38 -12.93 10.56
CA GLY A 87 -4.09 -14.06 9.94
C GLY A 87 -5.12 -13.65 8.88
N ARG A 88 -5.33 -12.36 8.64
CA ARG A 88 -6.25 -11.85 7.60
C ARG A 88 -5.53 -11.67 6.26
N VAL A 89 -6.31 -11.64 5.18
CA VAL A 89 -5.82 -11.40 3.81
C VAL A 89 -6.50 -10.16 3.24
N PHE A 90 -5.71 -9.25 2.67
CA PHE A 90 -6.17 -7.98 2.11
C PHE A 90 -5.79 -7.86 0.63
N ASP A 91 -6.52 -7.00 -0.09
CA ASP A 91 -6.08 -6.50 -1.39
C ASP A 91 -5.03 -5.38 -1.25
N GLY A 92 -4.52 -4.88 -2.38
CA GLY A 92 -3.50 -3.83 -2.40
C GLY A 92 -3.94 -2.48 -1.83
N LEU A 93 -5.25 -2.27 -1.62
CA LEU A 93 -5.81 -1.06 -0.99
C LEU A 93 -6.18 -1.28 0.48
N GLY A 94 -5.87 -2.46 1.06
CA GLY A 94 -6.16 -2.80 2.44
C GLY A 94 -7.60 -3.22 2.70
N ARG A 95 -8.37 -3.60 1.66
CA ARG A 95 -9.73 -4.14 1.82
C ARG A 95 -9.64 -5.65 2.06
N PRO A 96 -10.41 -6.21 3.00
CA PRO A 96 -10.40 -7.66 3.22
C PRO A 96 -10.75 -8.46 1.96
N ARG A 97 -9.98 -9.50 1.67
CA ARG A 97 -10.19 -10.45 0.56
C ARG A 97 -10.49 -11.88 1.04
N ASP A 98 -10.53 -12.08 2.35
CA ASP A 98 -10.78 -13.38 3.00
C ASP A 98 -12.26 -13.65 3.33
N ASN A 99 -13.19 -12.86 2.79
CA ASN A 99 -14.62 -12.89 3.14
C ASN A 99 -14.93 -12.65 4.63
N GLY A 100 -13.94 -12.22 5.43
CA GLY A 100 -14.17 -11.82 6.80
C GLY A 100 -14.77 -10.41 6.92
N PRO A 101 -15.25 -10.02 8.12
CA PRO A 101 -15.78 -8.69 8.35
C PRO A 101 -14.69 -7.63 8.19
N GLY A 102 -15.12 -6.38 7.97
CA GLY A 102 -14.24 -5.22 8.01
C GLY A 102 -13.51 -5.12 9.35
N ILE A 103 -12.23 -4.76 9.31
CA ILE A 103 -11.45 -4.52 10.53
C ILE A 103 -11.92 -3.24 11.18
N ILE A 104 -12.16 -3.28 12.49
CA ILE A 104 -12.33 -2.09 13.31
C ILE A 104 -10.92 -1.60 13.66
N PRO A 105 -10.44 -0.47 13.10
CA PRO A 105 -9.10 0.00 13.36
C PRO A 105 -8.95 0.56 14.77
N GLU A 106 -7.82 0.26 15.41
CA GLU A 106 -7.36 1.02 16.58
C GLU A 106 -6.81 2.38 16.14
N LYS A 107 -6.12 2.41 14.98
CA LYS A 107 -5.52 3.62 14.40
C LYS A 107 -5.63 3.61 12.87
N ARG A 108 -5.56 4.80 12.28
CA ARG A 108 -5.33 4.99 10.84
C ARG A 108 -3.94 5.60 10.68
N LEU A 109 -3.09 4.93 9.90
CA LEU A 109 -1.71 5.35 9.67
C LEU A 109 -1.49 5.67 8.19
N ASP A 110 -0.74 6.73 7.90
CA ASP A 110 -0.28 7.04 6.54
C ASP A 110 0.61 5.92 6.02
N ILE A 111 0.33 5.43 4.81
CA ILE A 111 1.09 4.37 4.16
C ILE A 111 2.53 4.76 3.82
N ASN A 112 2.83 6.06 3.72
CA ASN A 112 4.18 6.54 3.44
C ASN A 112 5.12 6.36 4.65
N GLY A 113 4.55 6.21 5.86
CA GLY A 113 5.29 6.13 7.10
C GLY A 113 6.09 7.40 7.40
N LEU A 114 6.98 7.30 8.39
CA LEU A 114 7.89 8.39 8.76
C LEU A 114 9.33 7.87 8.75
N PRO A 115 10.30 8.69 8.31
CA PRO A 115 11.70 8.30 8.35
C PRO A 115 12.17 8.13 9.79
N LEU A 116 12.85 7.02 10.07
CA LEU A 116 13.43 6.76 11.39
C LEU A 116 14.71 7.58 11.59
N ASN A 117 14.74 8.39 12.66
CA ASN A 117 15.90 9.18 13.07
C ASN A 117 17.16 8.28 13.19
N PRO A 118 18.27 8.58 12.49
CA PRO A 118 19.49 7.79 12.55
C PRO A 118 20.03 7.56 13.96
N TYR A 119 19.94 8.54 14.86
CA TYR A 119 20.44 8.42 16.23
C TYR A 119 19.57 7.51 17.11
N ALA A 120 18.30 7.33 16.75
CA ALA A 120 17.38 6.44 17.46
C ALA A 120 17.45 4.98 16.95
N ARG A 121 18.38 4.67 16.02
CA ARG A 121 18.53 3.33 15.47
C ARG A 121 19.37 2.48 16.39
N ASP A 122 18.88 1.27 16.66
CA ASP A 122 19.67 0.23 17.29
C ASP A 122 20.35 -0.64 16.23
N TYR A 123 21.54 -1.14 16.53
CA TYR A 123 22.27 -1.99 15.60
C TYR A 123 21.66 -3.39 15.58
N PRO A 124 21.37 -3.95 14.39
CA PRO A 124 20.81 -5.28 14.29
C PRO A 124 21.84 -6.33 14.73
N SER A 125 21.51 -7.15 15.73
CA SER A 125 22.42 -8.18 16.27
C SER A 125 21.77 -9.57 16.43
N GLU A 126 20.44 -9.67 16.35
CA GLU A 126 19.73 -10.93 16.59
C GLU A 126 19.60 -11.79 15.33
N PHE A 127 20.02 -13.05 15.41
CA PHE A 127 19.90 -14.00 14.30
C PHE A 127 18.45 -14.40 14.00
N ILE A 128 18.08 -14.43 12.73
CA ILE A 128 16.83 -15.03 12.24
C ILE A 128 17.17 -16.35 11.54
N GLN A 129 16.67 -17.46 12.08
CA GLN A 129 16.81 -18.76 11.44
C GLN A 129 15.81 -18.87 10.29
N THR A 130 16.29 -18.92 9.05
CA THR A 130 15.43 -19.05 7.86
C THR A 130 15.10 -20.49 7.50
N GLY A 131 15.91 -21.46 7.98
CA GLY A 131 15.77 -22.88 7.65
C GLY A 131 16.47 -23.28 6.36
N ILE A 132 17.23 -22.38 5.75
CA ILE A 132 17.95 -22.59 4.48
C ILE A 132 19.43 -22.49 4.75
N SER A 133 20.15 -23.62 4.67
CA SER A 133 21.55 -23.71 5.09
C SER A 133 22.47 -22.70 4.39
N THR A 134 22.23 -22.39 3.12
CA THR A 134 23.03 -21.40 2.38
C THR A 134 22.77 -19.97 2.83
N ILE A 135 21.56 -19.67 3.30
CA ILE A 135 21.25 -18.36 3.89
C ILE A 135 21.78 -18.34 5.32
N ASP A 136 21.38 -19.29 6.16
CA ASP A 136 21.74 -19.32 7.58
C ASP A 136 23.25 -19.42 7.80
N GLY A 137 23.98 -20.19 6.98
CA GLY A 137 25.41 -20.45 7.15
C GLY A 137 26.37 -19.54 6.38
N LEU A 138 25.95 -18.96 5.25
CA LEU A 138 26.84 -18.11 4.42
C LEU A 138 26.40 -16.64 4.36
N ASN A 139 25.09 -16.37 4.37
CA ASN A 139 24.53 -15.03 4.22
C ASN A 139 23.43 -14.79 5.26
N THR A 140 23.84 -14.94 6.53
CA THR A 140 22.97 -14.98 7.68
C THR A 140 22.09 -13.71 7.77
N LEU A 141 20.79 -13.90 7.95
CA LEU A 141 19.84 -12.82 8.15
C LEU A 141 19.81 -12.38 9.62
N VAL A 142 19.94 -11.08 9.85
CA VAL A 142 19.85 -10.46 11.17
C VAL A 142 18.55 -9.64 11.30
N ARG A 143 17.93 -9.63 12.48
CA ARG A 143 16.72 -8.86 12.77
C ARG A 143 16.96 -7.37 12.55
N GLY A 144 16.17 -6.77 11.66
CA GLY A 144 16.30 -5.36 11.26
C GLY A 144 17.13 -5.16 9.97
N GLN A 145 17.79 -6.22 9.48
CA GLN A 145 18.48 -6.20 8.19
C GLN A 145 17.49 -6.28 7.02
N LYS A 146 17.88 -5.70 5.88
CA LYS A 146 17.19 -5.82 4.60
C LYS A 146 18.04 -6.71 3.69
N LEU A 147 17.57 -7.92 3.40
CA LEU A 147 18.27 -8.89 2.54
C LEU A 147 17.39 -9.25 1.34
N PRO A 148 17.66 -8.72 0.14
CA PRO A 148 16.89 -9.06 -1.06
C PRO A 148 17.30 -10.43 -1.62
N ILE A 149 16.35 -11.12 -2.26
CA ILE A 149 16.60 -12.35 -3.02
C ILE A 149 16.49 -12.02 -4.50
N PHE A 150 17.57 -12.22 -5.26
CA PHE A 150 17.54 -12.06 -6.70
C PHE A 150 17.21 -13.39 -7.36
N SER A 151 16.26 -13.36 -8.30
CA SER A 151 15.80 -14.52 -9.05
C SER A 151 15.46 -14.12 -10.48
N GLY A 152 15.03 -15.09 -11.29
CA GLY A 152 14.69 -14.93 -12.69
C GLY A 152 13.38 -15.62 -13.05
N SER A 153 12.90 -15.33 -14.26
CA SER A 153 11.69 -15.96 -14.79
C SER A 153 11.84 -17.49 -14.85
N GLY A 154 10.81 -18.21 -14.44
CA GLY A 154 10.79 -19.68 -14.37
C GLY A 154 11.52 -20.29 -13.16
N LEU A 155 12.29 -19.52 -12.39
CA LEU A 155 12.94 -20.02 -11.17
C LEU A 155 11.95 -20.12 -10.01
N PRO A 156 12.13 -21.07 -9.08
CA PRO A 156 11.17 -21.35 -7.99
C PRO A 156 11.27 -20.38 -6.80
N HIS A 157 11.36 -19.07 -7.06
CA HIS A 157 11.48 -18.04 -6.00
C HIS A 157 10.25 -17.97 -5.09
N ASN A 158 9.06 -18.30 -5.61
CA ASN A 158 7.85 -18.42 -4.82
C ASN A 158 7.91 -19.55 -3.77
N ARG A 159 8.47 -20.71 -4.14
CA ARG A 159 8.66 -21.84 -3.22
C ARG A 159 9.67 -21.48 -2.13
N LEU A 160 10.73 -20.78 -2.51
CA LEU A 160 11.74 -20.27 -1.58
C LEU A 160 11.12 -19.29 -0.57
N ALA A 161 10.37 -18.29 -1.03
CA ALA A 161 9.69 -17.33 -0.16
C ALA A 161 8.70 -18.02 0.79
N ALA A 162 7.91 -18.98 0.29
CA ALA A 162 7.00 -19.77 1.11
C ALA A 162 7.72 -20.65 2.13
N GLN A 163 8.89 -21.21 1.78
CA GLN A 163 9.71 -21.97 2.71
C GLN A 163 10.24 -21.10 3.84
N ILE A 164 10.82 -19.94 3.52
CA ILE A 164 11.29 -18.96 4.50
C ILE A 164 10.12 -18.57 5.41
N ALA A 165 8.95 -18.24 4.85
CA ALA A 165 7.80 -17.86 5.65
C ALA A 165 7.30 -18.96 6.62
N ARG A 166 7.48 -20.25 6.28
CA ARG A 166 7.10 -21.36 7.18
C ARG A 166 8.15 -21.67 8.24
N GLN A 167 9.43 -21.47 7.92
CA GLN A 167 10.55 -21.92 8.76
C GLN A 167 11.17 -20.80 9.60
N ALA A 168 10.93 -19.54 9.22
CA ALA A 168 11.49 -18.37 9.90
C ALA A 168 11.12 -18.34 11.38
N LYS A 169 12.13 -18.30 12.26
CA LYS A 169 11.95 -18.17 13.70
C LYS A 169 13.16 -17.49 14.36
N LEU A 170 12.92 -16.97 15.56
CA LEU A 170 13.96 -16.45 16.45
C LEU A 170 14.44 -17.58 17.38
N LEU A 171 15.75 -17.63 17.65
CA LEU A 171 16.33 -18.58 18.60
C LEU A 171 16.45 -17.94 19.99
N GLY A 172 16.00 -18.65 21.02
CA GLY A 172 16.33 -18.29 22.42
C GLY A 172 15.54 -17.13 23.04
N THR A 173 14.55 -16.57 22.36
CA THR A 173 13.69 -15.50 22.89
C THR A 173 12.21 -15.90 22.90
N GLU A 174 11.52 -15.65 24.01
CA GLU A 174 10.04 -15.66 24.09
C GLU A 174 9.42 -14.43 23.41
N SER A 175 9.93 -14.06 22.23
CA SER A 175 9.51 -12.90 21.48
C SER A 175 8.40 -13.26 20.50
N LYS A 176 7.35 -12.41 20.44
CA LYS A 176 6.30 -12.52 19.42
C LYS A 176 6.93 -12.32 18.04
N PHE A 177 6.72 -13.29 17.15
CA PHE A 177 7.19 -13.26 15.76
C PHE A 177 5.99 -13.30 14.82
N ALA A 178 5.94 -12.39 13.86
CA ALA A 178 4.87 -12.31 12.86
C ALA A 178 5.46 -12.05 11.48
N ILE A 179 4.77 -12.52 10.45
CA ILE A 179 5.18 -12.38 9.06
C ILE A 179 4.14 -11.55 8.33
N VAL A 180 4.58 -10.48 7.69
CA VAL A 180 3.77 -9.67 6.79
C VAL A 180 4.17 -10.05 5.37
N PHE A 181 3.27 -10.72 4.65
CA PHE A 181 3.49 -11.13 3.27
C PHE A 181 2.80 -10.15 2.31
N ALA A 182 3.56 -9.56 1.40
CA ALA A 182 3.06 -8.64 0.38
C ALA A 182 3.33 -9.22 -1.01
N ALA A 183 2.30 -9.26 -1.86
CA ALA A 183 2.38 -9.74 -3.23
C ALA A 183 1.92 -8.65 -4.20
N MET A 184 2.69 -8.43 -5.26
CA MET A 184 2.40 -7.43 -6.30
C MET A 184 2.52 -8.08 -7.67
N GLY A 185 1.47 -7.98 -8.48
CA GLY A 185 1.49 -8.48 -9.86
C GLY A 185 1.72 -9.99 -10.01
N ILE A 186 1.36 -10.78 -8.99
CA ILE A 186 1.42 -12.25 -9.08
C ILE A 186 0.25 -12.78 -9.91
N THR A 187 0.55 -13.72 -10.81
CA THR A 187 -0.43 -14.50 -11.59
C THR A 187 -0.72 -15.83 -10.92
#